data_AF-A0A835G3X3-F1
#
_entry.id   AF-A0A835G3X3-F1
#
_cell.length_a   1.000
_cell.length_b   1.000
_cell.length_c   1.000
_cell.angle_alpha   90.00
_cell.angle_beta   90.00
_cell.angle_gamma   90.00
#
_symmetry.space_group_name_H-M   'P 1'
#
loop_
_entity.id
_entity.type
_entity.pdbx_description
1 polymer ?
#
loop_
_entity_poly.entity_id
_entity_poly.type
_entity_poly.pdbx_seq_one_letter_code
_entity_poly.pdbx_strand_id
1 'polypeptide(L)'
;MSAQPEEPTTAPKELSFAEKQAERMKRLRSLHTARNEARTHNHQEVVAEEARNKLPPNYEAKRRQAEWLLDDQAKRQEAEKAGKDYDRVKLLNISAVEAERLERKKKKKNPDEGFSTYEQATVRQYNRLVKNMPTADMEQYEKQKQKYGDAFYGGPNVIIHGMHED
;
A
#
# COMPACT_ATOMS: atom_id res chain seq x y z
N MET A 1 0.75 -15.65 47.55
CA MET A 1 1.60 -14.76 48.37
C MET A 1 3.04 -15.08 48.01
N SER A 2 3.60 -14.44 46.97
CA SER A 2 4.98 -14.66 46.53
C SER A 2 5.69 -13.32 46.57
N ALA A 3 6.51 -13.13 47.61
CA ALA A 3 7.20 -11.91 47.95
C ALA A 3 8.32 -11.61 46.95
N GLN A 4 8.37 -10.36 46.48
CA GLN A 4 9.48 -9.78 45.74
C GLN A 4 10.68 -9.58 46.70
N PRO A 5 11.92 -9.85 46.28
CA PRO A 5 13.10 -9.49 47.07
C PRO A 5 13.35 -7.98 46.96
N GLU A 6 13.30 -7.30 48.10
CA GLU A 6 13.55 -5.87 48.26
C GLU A 6 15.01 -5.52 47.99
N GLU A 7 15.23 -4.39 47.30
CA GLU A 7 16.57 -3.84 47.07
C GLU A 7 17.22 -3.35 48.38
N PRO A 8 18.53 -3.59 48.59
CA PRO A 8 19.22 -3.12 49.78
C PRO A 8 19.48 -1.61 49.70
N THR A 9 18.81 -0.86 50.58
CA THR A 9 19.09 0.54 50.87
C THR A 9 20.47 0.69 51.53
N THR A 10 21.49 1.05 50.74
CA THR A 10 22.85 1.29 51.27
C THR A 10 22.98 2.70 51.85
N ALA A 11 23.14 2.79 53.17
CA ALA A 11 23.55 3.99 53.90
C ALA A 11 24.89 4.57 53.36
N PRO A 12 25.12 5.90 53.44
CA PRO A 12 26.28 6.53 52.82
C PRO A 12 27.57 6.17 53.58
N LYS A 13 28.49 5.47 52.92
CA LYS A 13 29.87 5.31 53.40
C LYS A 13 30.58 6.67 53.35
N GLU A 14 31.21 7.09 54.44
CA GLU A 14 32.08 8.27 54.45
C GLU A 14 33.37 7.96 53.66
N LEU A 15 33.33 8.25 52.36
CA LEU A 15 34.49 8.08 51.48
C LEU A 15 35.60 9.09 51.82
N SER A 16 36.83 8.61 51.80
CA SER A 16 38.04 9.43 51.90
C SER A 16 38.06 10.50 50.80
N PHE A 17 38.71 11.63 51.04
CA PHE A 17 38.88 12.69 50.03
C PHE A 17 39.47 12.16 48.72
N ALA A 18 40.42 11.23 48.80
CA ALA A 18 41.03 10.59 47.63
C ALA A 18 40.03 9.71 46.86
N GLU A 19 39.14 9.01 47.56
CA GLU A 19 38.10 8.16 46.97
C GLU A 19 37.00 9.02 46.32
N LYS A 20 36.57 10.10 46.98
CA LYS A 20 35.64 11.10 46.41
C LYS A 20 36.21 11.73 45.13
N GLN A 21 37.50 12.03 45.13
CA GLN A 21 38.18 12.56 43.95
C GLN A 21 38.27 11.53 42.82
N ALA A 22 38.57 10.27 43.14
CA ALA A 22 38.60 9.17 42.16
C ALA A 22 37.21 8.93 41.55
N GLU A 23 36.14 8.94 42.35
CA GLU A 23 34.75 8.84 41.87
C GLU A 23 34.37 10.02 40.98
N ARG A 24 34.75 11.24 41.37
CA ARG A 24 34.53 12.45 40.54
C ARG A 24 35.23 12.34 39.20
N MET A 25 36.48 11.86 39.16
CA MET A 25 37.23 11.65 37.92
C MET A 25 36.63 10.52 37.07
N LYS A 26 36.15 9.43 37.69
CA LYS A 26 35.44 8.35 36.98
C LYS A 26 34.14 8.86 36.36
N ARG A 27 33.34 9.63 37.10
CA ARG A 27 32.12 10.27 36.59
C ARG A 27 32.40 11.25 35.46
N LEU A 28 33.48 12.02 35.55
CA LEU A 28 33.89 12.93 34.47
C LEU A 28 34.25 12.16 33.19
N ARG A 29 35.00 11.05 33.31
CA ARG A 29 35.32 10.18 32.17
C ARG A 29 34.06 9.58 31.55
N SER A 30 33.13 9.07 32.36
CA SER A 30 31.87 8.50 31.85
C SER A 30 30.99 9.55 31.16
N LEU A 31 30.99 10.80 31.66
CA LEU A 31 30.30 11.91 31.00
C LEU A 31 30.95 12.26 29.66
N HIS A 32 32.28 12.22 29.56
CA HIS A 32 32.98 12.44 28.31
C HIS A 32 32.72 11.34 27.28
N THR A 33 32.70 10.07 27.69
CA THR A 33 32.35 8.96 26.79
C THR A 33 30.90 9.07 26.33
N ALA A 34 29.95 9.28 27.25
CA ALA A 34 28.54 9.47 26.93
C ALA A 34 28.31 10.66 25.99
N ARG A 35 29.04 11.78 26.19
CA ARG A 35 28.98 12.94 25.27
C ARG A 35 29.49 12.57 23.87
N ASN A 36 30.59 11.83 23.79
CA ASN A 36 31.17 11.45 22.51
C ASN A 36 30.26 10.43 21.79
N GLU A 37 29.73 9.45 22.50
CA GLU A 37 28.73 8.49 22.02
C GLU A 37 27.48 9.21 21.50
N ALA A 38 26.93 10.15 22.27
CA ALA A 38 25.80 10.95 21.84
C ALA A 38 26.10 11.74 20.55
N ARG A 39 27.31 12.32 20.42
CA ARG A 39 27.72 13.01 19.19
C ARG A 39 27.81 12.06 18.00
N THR A 40 28.38 10.86 18.19
CA THR A 40 28.49 9.88 17.11
C THR A 40 27.13 9.33 16.70
N HIS A 41 26.24 9.03 17.66
CA HIS A 41 24.89 8.57 17.37
C HIS A 41 24.07 9.65 16.66
N ASN A 42 24.12 10.89 17.13
CA ASN A 42 23.43 12.00 16.46
C ASN A 42 23.91 12.18 15.01
N HIS A 43 25.22 12.08 14.78
CA HIS A 43 25.75 12.16 13.43
C HIS A 43 25.30 10.99 12.55
N GLN A 44 25.32 9.76 13.08
CA GLN A 44 24.85 8.57 12.37
C GLN A 44 23.36 8.68 11.99
N GLU A 45 22.51 9.15 12.89
CA GLU A 45 21.08 9.35 12.63
C GLU A 45 20.84 10.41 11.54
N VAL A 46 21.54 11.56 11.60
CA VAL A 46 21.43 12.60 10.57
C VAL A 46 21.85 12.07 9.19
N VAL A 47 22.95 11.30 9.12
CA VAL A 47 23.41 10.68 7.87
C VAL A 47 22.41 9.62 7.38
N ALA A 48 21.83 8.82 8.28
CA ALA A 48 20.81 7.83 7.91
C ALA A 48 19.51 8.48 7.42
N GLU A 49 19.11 9.59 8.00
CA GLU A 49 17.98 10.41 7.54
C GLU A 49 18.24 11.03 6.17
N GLU A 50 19.40 11.64 5.96
CA GLU A 50 19.79 12.16 4.66
C GLU A 50 19.82 11.05 3.61
N ALA A 51 20.36 9.88 3.96
CA ALA A 51 20.32 8.70 3.10
C ALA A 51 18.89 8.34 2.75
N ARG A 52 17.99 8.17 3.74
CA ARG A 52 16.55 7.89 3.57
C ARG A 52 15.86 8.89 2.65
N ASN A 53 16.11 10.17 2.84
CA ASN A 53 15.53 11.25 2.05
C ASN A 53 16.07 11.28 0.61
N LYS A 54 17.32 10.84 0.41
CA LYS A 54 17.94 10.72 -0.91
C LYS A 54 17.46 9.50 -1.69
N LEU A 55 16.84 8.51 -1.03
CA LEU A 55 16.27 7.38 -1.77
C LEU A 55 15.06 7.84 -2.59
N PRO A 56 14.91 7.33 -3.82
CA PRO A 56 13.70 7.54 -4.59
C PRO A 56 12.47 7.06 -3.82
N PRO A 57 11.31 7.71 -3.95
CA PRO A 57 10.07 7.32 -3.27
C PRO A 57 9.60 5.90 -3.61
N ASN A 58 10.05 5.32 -4.73
CA ASN A 58 9.74 3.97 -5.15
C ASN A 58 10.77 2.91 -4.70
N TYR A 59 11.80 3.28 -3.94
CA TYR A 59 12.88 2.37 -3.59
C TYR A 59 12.40 1.16 -2.80
N GLU A 60 11.57 1.36 -1.78
CA GLU A 60 11.05 0.24 -0.98
C GLU A 60 10.18 -0.71 -1.80
N ALA A 61 9.40 -0.16 -2.74
CA ALA A 61 8.61 -0.96 -3.66
C ALA A 61 9.51 -1.81 -4.57
N LYS A 62 10.59 -1.22 -5.11
CA LYS A 62 11.60 -1.95 -5.89
C LYS A 62 12.31 -3.02 -5.06
N ARG A 63 12.69 -2.70 -3.81
CA ARG A 63 13.34 -3.64 -2.90
C ARG A 63 12.42 -4.83 -2.60
N ARG A 64 11.17 -4.57 -2.24
CA ARG A 64 10.16 -5.61 -2.01
C ARG A 64 9.93 -6.48 -3.24
N GLN A 65 9.90 -5.88 -4.43
CA GLN A 65 9.77 -6.63 -5.67
C GLN A 65 11.00 -7.52 -5.92
N ALA A 66 12.21 -7.02 -5.69
CA ALA A 66 13.44 -7.80 -5.81
C ALA A 66 13.50 -8.95 -4.79
N GLU A 67 13.16 -8.68 -3.53
CA GLU A 67 13.05 -9.70 -2.47
C GLU A 67 12.04 -10.80 -2.87
N TRP A 68 10.86 -10.40 -3.36
CA TRP A 68 9.84 -11.35 -3.84
C TRP A 68 10.33 -12.19 -5.02
N LEU A 69 11.05 -11.61 -5.97
CA LEU A 69 11.62 -12.34 -7.12
C LEU A 69 12.67 -13.36 -6.68
N LEU A 70 13.56 -12.98 -5.76
CA LEU A 70 14.58 -13.88 -5.22
C LEU A 70 13.95 -15.05 -4.45
N ASP A 71 12.93 -14.76 -3.64
CA ASP A 71 12.19 -15.79 -2.90
C ASP A 71 11.41 -16.74 -3.83
N ASP A 72 10.73 -16.21 -4.86
CA ASP A 72 10.02 -17.05 -5.85
C ASP A 72 11.01 -17.92 -6.64
N GLN A 73 12.19 -17.39 -7.01
CA GLN A 73 13.24 -18.17 -7.66
C GLN A 73 13.81 -19.26 -6.75
N ALA A 74 14.10 -18.94 -5.48
CA ALA A 74 14.59 -19.92 -4.52
C ALA A 74 13.60 -21.07 -4.33
N LYS A 75 12.32 -20.76 -4.19
CA LYS A 75 11.25 -21.77 -4.06
C LYS A 75 11.06 -22.60 -5.33
N ARG A 76 11.21 -22.00 -6.52
CA ARG A 76 11.22 -22.74 -7.80
C ARG A 76 12.36 -23.76 -7.83
N GLN A 77 13.57 -23.33 -7.49
CA GLN A 77 14.74 -24.22 -7.44
C GLN A 77 14.59 -25.33 -6.41
N GLU A 78 14.02 -25.03 -5.23
CA GLU A 78 13.74 -26.04 -4.20
C GLU A 78 12.70 -27.07 -4.67
N ALA A 79 11.62 -26.61 -5.31
CA ALA A 79 10.61 -27.49 -5.89
C ALA A 79 11.20 -28.37 -7.00
N GLU A 80 12.04 -27.81 -7.86
CA GLU A 80 12.73 -28.55 -8.93
C GLU A 80 13.68 -29.61 -8.36
N LYS A 81 14.47 -29.28 -7.33
CA LYS A 81 15.31 -30.25 -6.60
C LYS A 81 14.50 -31.37 -5.96
N ALA A 82 13.29 -31.06 -5.49
CA ALA A 82 12.35 -32.04 -4.96
C ALA A 82 11.57 -32.81 -6.04
N GLY A 83 11.78 -32.53 -7.33
CA GLY A 83 11.06 -33.14 -8.45
C GLY A 83 9.58 -32.76 -8.54
N LYS A 84 9.19 -31.62 -7.97
CA LYS A 84 7.79 -31.14 -7.92
C LYS A 84 7.60 -29.95 -8.86
N ASP A 85 6.39 -29.85 -9.41
CA ASP A 85 5.94 -28.67 -10.15
C ASP A 85 5.62 -27.52 -9.17
N TYR A 86 6.43 -26.46 -9.21
CA TYR A 86 6.29 -25.30 -8.33
C TYR A 86 4.93 -24.61 -8.48
N ASP A 87 4.39 -24.48 -9.69
CA ASP A 87 3.15 -23.74 -9.91
C ASP A 87 1.97 -24.49 -9.25
N ARG A 88 2.00 -25.83 -9.27
CA ARG A 88 1.04 -26.65 -8.53
C ARG A 88 1.21 -26.53 -7.01
N VAL A 89 2.45 -26.61 -6.50
CA VAL A 89 2.73 -26.46 -5.06
C VAL A 89 2.32 -25.08 -4.55
N LYS A 90 2.56 -24.04 -5.33
CA LYS A 90 2.16 -22.67 -5.03
C LYS A 90 0.64 -22.55 -4.93
N LEU A 91 -0.11 -23.14 -5.86
CA LEU A 91 -1.58 -23.14 -5.83
C LEU A 91 -2.15 -23.89 -4.61
N LEU A 92 -1.50 -24.97 -4.16
CA LEU A 92 -1.92 -25.71 -2.96
C LEU A 92 -1.84 -24.88 -1.68
N ASN A 93 -0.92 -23.91 -1.62
CA ASN A 93 -0.74 -23.04 -0.47
C ASN A 93 -1.69 -21.83 -0.48
N ILE A 94 -2.39 -21.56 -1.59
CA ILE A 94 -3.31 -20.44 -1.69
C ILE A 94 -4.68 -20.85 -1.12
N SER A 95 -5.19 -20.10 -0.15
CA SER A 95 -6.51 -20.36 0.43
C SER A 95 -7.63 -20.05 -0.57
N ALA A 96 -8.79 -20.71 -0.42
CA ALA A 96 -9.95 -20.49 -1.30
C ALA A 96 -10.41 -19.02 -1.31
N VAL A 97 -10.37 -18.36 -0.14
CA VAL A 97 -10.74 -16.94 0.01
C VAL A 97 -9.76 -16.03 -0.74
N GLU A 98 -8.46 -16.33 -0.67
CA GLU A 98 -7.46 -15.56 -1.41
C GLU A 98 -7.56 -15.79 -2.92
N ALA A 99 -7.83 -17.02 -3.35
CA ALA A 99 -8.06 -17.35 -4.75
C ALA A 99 -9.24 -16.55 -5.33
N GLU A 100 -10.37 -16.49 -4.61
CA GLU A 100 -11.54 -15.70 -5.03
C GLU A 100 -11.21 -14.20 -5.08
N ARG A 101 -10.52 -13.67 -4.07
CA ARG A 101 -10.10 -12.26 -4.05
C ARG A 101 -9.17 -11.94 -5.23
N LEU A 102 -8.25 -12.84 -5.57
CA LEU A 102 -7.36 -12.70 -6.71
C LEU A 102 -8.14 -12.74 -8.03
N GLU A 103 -9.14 -13.61 -8.14
CA GLU A 103 -10.01 -13.68 -9.31
C GLU A 103 -10.82 -12.39 -9.51
N ARG A 104 -11.43 -11.86 -8.44
CA ARG A 104 -12.17 -10.59 -8.49
C ARG A 104 -11.28 -9.40 -8.90
N LYS A 105 -9.99 -9.42 -8.55
CA LYS A 105 -9.01 -8.39 -8.96
C LYS A 105 -8.57 -8.53 -10.42
N LYS A 106 -8.79 -9.67 -11.08
CA LYS A 106 -8.47 -9.80 -12.51
C LYS A 106 -9.42 -8.90 -13.31
N LYS A 107 -8.84 -7.98 -14.09
CA LYS A 107 -9.62 -7.13 -15.00
C LYS A 107 -10.33 -8.02 -16.03
N LYS A 108 -11.63 -7.79 -16.25
CA LYS A 108 -12.37 -8.41 -17.35
C LYS A 108 -11.69 -8.01 -18.67
N LYS A 109 -11.13 -8.99 -19.39
CA LYS A 109 -10.47 -8.77 -20.68
C LYS A 109 -11.54 -8.81 -21.78
N ASN A 110 -11.68 -7.74 -22.54
CA ASN A 110 -12.41 -7.73 -23.81
C ASN A 110 -11.37 -7.42 -24.91
N PRO A 111 -10.56 -8.42 -25.32
CA PRO A 111 -9.57 -8.22 -26.37
C PRO A 111 -10.24 -7.84 -27.69
N ASP A 112 -9.52 -7.12 -28.54
CA ASP A 112 -9.94 -6.87 -29.91
C ASP A 112 -9.64 -8.13 -30.73
N GLU A 113 -10.68 -8.74 -31.30
CA GLU A 113 -10.59 -9.96 -32.11
C GLU A 113 -10.24 -9.64 -33.57
N GLY A 114 -10.12 -8.35 -33.92
CA GLY A 114 -9.90 -7.86 -35.26
C GLY A 114 -11.21 -7.43 -35.94
N PHE A 115 -11.08 -6.86 -37.14
CA PHE A 115 -12.22 -6.41 -37.92
C PHE A 115 -12.96 -7.59 -38.55
N SER A 116 -14.21 -7.80 -38.15
CA SER A 116 -15.13 -8.80 -38.70
C SER A 116 -16.15 -8.16 -39.64
N THR A 117 -17.00 -7.28 -39.11
CA THR A 117 -18.01 -6.52 -39.85
C THR A 117 -18.08 -5.08 -39.36
N TYR A 118 -18.57 -4.18 -40.21
CA TYR A 118 -18.82 -2.79 -39.83
C TYR A 118 -19.79 -2.68 -38.66
N GLU A 119 -20.83 -3.52 -38.61
CA GLU A 119 -21.81 -3.54 -37.51
C GLU A 119 -21.18 -3.96 -36.17
N GLN A 120 -20.32 -4.97 -36.17
CA GLN A 120 -19.65 -5.38 -34.92
C GLN A 120 -18.67 -4.31 -34.44
N ALA A 121 -17.96 -3.65 -35.37
CA ALA A 121 -17.08 -2.54 -35.04
C ALA A 121 -17.86 -1.35 -34.46
N THR A 122 -19.00 -0.98 -35.04
CA THR A 122 -19.85 0.11 -34.54
C THR A 122 -20.46 -0.23 -33.18
N VAL A 123 -20.92 -1.46 -32.96
CA VAL A 123 -21.43 -1.91 -31.65
C VAL A 123 -20.35 -1.86 -30.57
N ARG A 124 -19.12 -2.29 -30.88
CA ARG A 124 -17.98 -2.17 -29.93
C ARG A 124 -17.67 -0.71 -29.61
N GLN A 125 -17.64 0.16 -30.62
CA GLN A 125 -17.43 1.59 -30.43
C GLN A 125 -18.54 2.22 -29.57
N TYR A 126 -19.80 1.96 -29.90
CA TYR A 126 -20.96 2.45 -29.16
C TYR A 126 -20.92 2.03 -27.69
N ASN A 127 -20.72 0.74 -27.42
CA ASN A 127 -20.63 0.22 -26.05
C ASN A 127 -19.49 0.85 -25.25
N ARG A 128 -18.35 1.15 -25.90
CA ARG A 128 -17.22 1.85 -25.26
C ARG A 128 -17.58 3.30 -24.93
N LEU A 129 -18.21 4.01 -25.88
CA LEU A 129 -18.64 5.39 -25.66
C LEU A 129 -19.66 5.48 -24.53
N VAL A 130 -20.68 4.61 -24.53
CA VAL A 130 -21.71 4.56 -23.48
C VAL A 130 -21.12 4.29 -22.10
N LYS A 131 -20.17 3.35 -21.99
CA LYS A 131 -19.49 3.07 -20.72
C LYS A 131 -18.60 4.21 -20.23
N ASN A 132 -18.08 5.01 -21.15
CA ASN A 132 -17.23 6.16 -20.84
C ASN A 132 -18.02 7.44 -20.63
N MET A 133 -19.33 7.46 -20.92
CA MET A 133 -20.16 8.62 -20.64
C MET A 133 -20.15 8.88 -19.13
N PRO A 134 -20.11 10.17 -18.72
CA PRO A 134 -20.25 10.51 -17.32
C PRO A 134 -21.55 9.93 -16.78
N THR A 135 -21.53 9.51 -15.52
CA THR A 135 -22.75 9.10 -14.82
C THR A 135 -23.78 10.21 -14.92
N ALA A 136 -25.03 9.86 -15.18
CA ALA A 136 -26.11 10.83 -15.30
C ALA A 136 -26.16 11.74 -14.06
N ASP A 137 -26.23 13.04 -14.29
CA ASP A 137 -26.51 14.02 -13.23
C ASP A 137 -27.99 13.89 -12.85
N MET A 138 -28.24 13.24 -11.72
CA MET A 138 -29.59 12.96 -11.25
C MET A 138 -30.36 14.24 -10.91
N GLU A 139 -29.69 15.31 -10.48
CA GLU A 139 -30.36 16.57 -10.15
C GLU A 139 -30.89 17.26 -11.40
N GLN A 140 -30.07 17.31 -12.47
CA GLN A 140 -30.52 17.85 -13.75
C GLN A 140 -31.61 16.98 -14.37
N TYR A 141 -31.48 15.66 -14.27
CA TYR A 141 -32.49 14.70 -14.73
C TYR A 141 -33.85 14.94 -14.06
N GLU A 142 -33.87 15.13 -12.73
CA GLU A 142 -35.10 15.41 -11.99
C GLU A 142 -35.71 16.77 -12.34
N LYS A 143 -34.90 17.81 -12.51
CA LYS A 143 -35.36 19.14 -12.96
C LYS A 143 -36.01 19.07 -14.35
N GLN A 144 -35.38 18.36 -15.28
CA GLN A 144 -35.93 18.17 -16.63
C GLN A 144 -37.21 17.34 -16.59
N LYS A 145 -37.25 16.29 -15.78
CA LYS A 145 -38.45 15.47 -15.57
C LYS A 145 -39.63 16.30 -15.04
N GLN A 146 -39.40 17.20 -14.09
CA GLN A 146 -40.43 18.11 -13.60
C GLN A 146 -40.85 19.14 -14.66
N LYS A 147 -39.89 19.68 -15.44
CA LYS A 147 -40.16 20.66 -16.50
C LYS A 147 -41.03 20.09 -17.63
N TYR A 148 -40.74 18.87 -18.07
CA TYR A 148 -41.43 18.25 -19.22
C TYR A 148 -42.63 17.37 -18.82
N GLY A 149 -42.76 16.98 -17.54
CA GLY A 149 -43.89 16.21 -17.06
C GLY A 149 -44.08 14.90 -17.83
N ASP A 150 -45.30 14.64 -18.33
CA ASP A 150 -45.62 13.45 -19.10
C ASP A 150 -44.90 13.40 -20.46
N ALA A 151 -44.51 14.55 -21.00
CA ALA A 151 -43.78 14.62 -22.26
C ALA A 151 -42.34 14.08 -22.15
N PHE A 152 -41.79 13.99 -20.93
CA PHE A 152 -40.45 13.51 -20.65
C PHE A 152 -40.22 12.06 -21.11
N TYR A 153 -41.25 11.21 -21.05
CA TYR A 153 -41.13 9.78 -21.36
C TYR A 153 -41.41 9.45 -22.84
N GLY A 154 -41.75 10.45 -23.66
CA GLY A 154 -41.93 10.29 -25.10
C GLY A 154 -42.97 9.25 -25.51
N GLY A 155 -44.18 9.36 -24.96
CA GLY A 155 -45.31 8.49 -25.36
C GLY A 155 -45.69 8.61 -26.85
N PRO A 156 -46.55 7.72 -27.37
CA PRO A 156 -46.81 7.56 -28.81
C PRO A 156 -47.25 8.82 -29.58
N ASN A 157 -47.82 9.82 -28.89
CA ASN A 157 -48.36 11.05 -29.48
C ASN A 157 -47.75 12.34 -28.88
N VAL A 158 -46.59 12.26 -28.22
CA VAL A 158 -45.95 13.43 -27.59
C VAL A 158 -45.03 14.12 -28.59
N ILE A 159 -45.26 15.41 -28.87
CA ILE A 159 -44.36 16.23 -29.68
C ILE A 159 -43.29 16.84 -28.77
N ILE A 160 -42.08 16.26 -28.80
CA ILE A 160 -40.91 16.73 -28.02
C ILE A 160 -40.10 17.80 -28.78
N HIS A 161 -40.32 17.89 -30.09
CA HIS A 161 -39.55 18.78 -30.96
C HIS A 161 -39.83 20.26 -30.64
N GLY A 162 -38.78 20.99 -30.26
CA GLY A 162 -38.84 22.41 -29.86
C GLY A 162 -39.00 22.66 -28.36
N MET A 163 -39.14 21.61 -27.53
CA MET A 163 -39.19 21.78 -26.07
C MET A 163 -37.81 21.85 -25.41
N HIS A 164 -36.79 21.29 -26.06
CA HIS A 164 -35.40 21.28 -25.63
C HIS A 164 -34.61 22.40 -26.31
N GLU A 165 -33.85 23.16 -25.52
CA GLU A 165 -32.80 24.07 -26.00
C GLU A 165 -31.47 23.50 -25.49
N ASP A 166 -30.49 23.38 -26.40
CA ASP A 166 -29.17 22.77 -26.14
C ASP A 166 -28.25 23.66 -25.28
#